data_AF-A0A094RJR9-F1
#
_entry.id   AF-A0A094RJR9-F1
#
_cell.length_a   1.000
_cell.length_b   1.000
_cell.length_c   1.000
_cell.angle_alpha   90.00
_cell.angle_beta   90.00
_cell.angle_gamma   90.00
#
_symmetry.space_group_name_H-M   'P 1'
#
loop_
_entity.id
_entity.type
_entity.pdbx_description
1 polymer ?
#
loop_
_entity_poly.entity_id
_entity_poly.type
_entity_poly.pdbx_seq_one_letter_code
_entity_poly.pdbx_strand_id
1 'polypeptide(L)' 'PVVMVNWEFYDNQTVQSTKDLVDAARAGNPPAPTRGPNKLRTWKENSAVLAGISDGLANEGVQAGEPTLLGLKKAKGGA' A
#
# COMPACT_ATOMS: atom_id res chain seq x y z
N PRO A 1 2.02 2.29 12.88
CA PRO A 1 3.31 2.01 12.21
C PRO A 1 3.08 1.70 10.73
N VAL A 2 3.98 2.15 9.85
CA VAL A 2 3.86 1.98 8.40
C VAL A 2 5.15 1.38 7.86
N VAL A 3 5.04 0.41 6.94
CA VAL A 3 6.15 -0.05 6.11
C VAL A 3 5.80 0.14 4.63
N MET A 4 6.81 0.28 3.79
CA MET A 4 6.65 0.43 2.35
C MET A 4 7.39 -0.69 1.63
N VAL A 5 6.72 -1.34 0.68
CA VAL A 5 7.30 -2.41 -0.15
C VAL A 5 6.93 -2.14 -1.60
N ASN A 6 7.91 -2.06 -2.50
CA ASN A 6 7.70 -1.77 -3.93
C ASN A 6 6.74 -0.58 -4.17
N TRP A 7 6.93 0.52 -3.46
CA TRP A 7 6.10 1.73 -3.52
C TRP A 7 4.67 1.63 -2.96
N GLU A 8 4.31 0.47 -2.42
CA GLU A 8 3.01 0.24 -1.79
C GLU A 8 3.10 0.30 -0.27
N PHE A 9 2.03 0.79 0.36
CA PHE A 9 2.02 1.02 1.80
C PHE A 9 1.19 -0.02 2.56
N TYR A 10 1.76 -0.48 3.68
CA TYR A 10 1.11 -1.36 4.64
C TYR A 10 1.00 -0.63 5.98
N ASP A 11 -0.23 -0.38 6.42
CA ASP A 11 -0.49 0.37 7.64
C ASP A 11 -0.67 -0.57 8.84
N ASN A 12 -0.66 0.01 10.04
CA ASN A 12 -0.90 -0.67 11.31
C ASN A 12 -0.02 -1.92 11.54
N GLN A 13 1.20 -1.90 11.02
CA GLN A 13 2.10 -3.06 11.10
C GLN A 13 2.64 -3.28 12.51
N THR A 14 2.85 -4.56 12.83
CA THR A 14 3.60 -5.04 13.98
C THR A 14 4.89 -5.72 13.49
N VAL A 15 5.80 -6.04 14.41
CA VAL A 15 7.00 -6.83 14.08
C VAL A 15 6.60 -8.18 13.48
N GLN A 16 5.59 -8.85 14.04
CA GLN A 16 5.15 -10.16 13.54
C GLN A 16 4.54 -10.04 12.15
N SER A 17 3.59 -9.12 11.94
CA SER A 17 2.93 -8.96 10.63
C SER A 17 3.91 -8.57 9.52
N THR A 18 4.97 -7.82 9.85
CA THR A 18 6.01 -7.46 8.88
C THR A 18 6.86 -8.68 8.50
N LYS A 19 7.15 -9.59 9.45
CA LYS A 19 7.82 -10.86 9.15
C LYS A 19 6.95 -11.73 8.24
N ASP A 20 5.67 -11.87 8.58
CA ASP A 20 4.71 -12.65 7.80
C ASP A 20 4.57 -12.11 6.37
N LEU A 21 4.54 -10.79 6.20
CA LEU A 21 4.58 -10.12 4.89
C LEU A 21 5.81 -10.52 4.07
N VAL A 22 7.00 -10.49 4.68
CA VAL A 22 8.26 -10.87 4.00
C VAL A 22 8.26 -12.35 3.62
N ASP A 23 7.81 -13.23 4.49
CA ASP A 23 7.77 -14.67 4.21
C ASP A 23 6.74 -15.00 3.12
N ALA A 24 5.56 -14.36 3.15
CA ALA A 24 4.56 -14.47 2.09
C ALA A 24 5.07 -13.95 0.74
N ALA A 25 5.83 -12.85 0.74
CA ALA A 25 6.48 -12.32 -0.46
C ALA A 25 7.51 -13.31 -1.04
N ARG A 26 8.32 -13.94 -0.18
CA ARG A 26 9.27 -14.99 -0.60
C ARG A 26 8.57 -16.23 -1.15
N ALA A 27 7.40 -16.57 -0.62
CA ALA A 27 6.55 -17.64 -1.14
C ALA A 27 5.78 -17.26 -2.42
N GLY A 28 5.89 -16.01 -2.88
CA GLY A 28 5.23 -15.53 -4.11
C GLY A 28 3.75 -15.17 -3.93
N ASN A 29 3.25 -15.10 -2.69
CA ASN A 29 1.86 -14.74 -2.39
C ASN A 29 1.77 -13.66 -1.29
N PRO A 30 2.37 -12.47 -1.48
CA PRO A 30 2.26 -11.39 -0.52
C PRO A 30 0.79 -10.92 -0.41
N PRO A 31 0.34 -10.49 0.78
CA PRO A 31 -0.95 -9.85 0.92
C PRO A 31 -1.03 -8.55 0.12
N ALA A 32 -2.24 -8.17 -0.27
CA ALA A 32 -2.49 -6.87 -0.89
C ALA A 32 -2.08 -5.72 0.06
N PRO A 33 -1.58 -4.59 -0.48
CA PRO A 33 -1.26 -3.42 0.33
C PRO A 33 -2.51 -2.81 0.97
N THR A 34 -2.31 -2.07 2.06
CA THR A 34 -3.40 -1.33 2.71
C THR A 34 -3.81 -0.11 1.90
N ARG A 35 -2.84 0.53 1.25
CA ARG A 35 -3.04 1.65 0.33
C ARG A 35 -2.32 1.35 -0.97
N GLY A 36 -3.07 1.40 -2.07
CA GLY A 36 -2.57 1.12 -3.41
C GLY A 36 -3.37 0.03 -4.13
N PRO A 37 -2.79 -0.55 -5.20
CA PRO A 37 -3.43 -1.57 -6.04
C PRO A 37 -3.81 -2.83 -5.28
N ASN A 38 -4.74 -3.61 -5.83
CA ASN A 38 -5.23 -4.83 -5.18
C ASN A 38 -4.17 -5.95 -5.03
N LYS A 39 -2.99 -5.78 -5.61
CA LYS A 39 -1.90 -6.75 -5.56
C LYS A 39 -0.55 -6.03 -5.50
N LEU A 40 0.32 -6.50 -4.60
CA LEU A 40 1.71 -6.08 -4.58
C LEU A 40 2.42 -6.53 -5.86
N ARG A 41 3.00 -5.58 -6.59
CA ARG A 41 3.82 -5.87 -7.78
C ARG A 41 5.13 -6.55 -7.37
N THR A 42 5.62 -7.45 -8.22
CA THR A 42 6.96 -8.03 -8.04
C THR A 42 8.04 -6.96 -8.27
N TRP A 43 9.26 -7.23 -7.82
CA TRP A 43 10.41 -6.36 -8.09
C TRP A 43 10.60 -6.05 -9.58
N LYS A 44 10.48 -7.08 -10.44
CA LYS A 44 10.63 -6.95 -11.89
C LYS A 44 9.58 -6.02 -12.49
N GLU A 45 8.33 -6.17 -12.07
CA GLU A 45 7.23 -5.36 -12.56
C GLU A 45 7.34 -3.92 -12.10
N ASN A 46 7.66 -3.70 -10.81
CA ASN A 46 7.84 -2.36 -10.27
C ASN A 46 9.04 -1.64 -10.90
N SER A 47 10.09 -2.38 -11.29
CA SER A 47 11.24 -1.82 -12.01
C SER A 47 10.85 -1.20 -13.35
N ALA A 48 9.84 -1.75 -14.06
CA ALA A 48 9.35 -1.17 -15.31
C ALA A 48 8.64 0.17 -15.07
N VAL A 49 7.85 0.26 -14.00
CA VAL A 49 7.20 1.50 -13.57
C VAL A 49 8.24 2.57 -13.24
N LEU A 50 9.28 2.20 -12.48
CA LEU A 50 10.40 3.09 -12.18
C LEU A 50 11.18 3.55 -13.42
N ALA A 51 11.18 2.74 -14.49
CA ALA A 51 11.74 3.10 -15.79
C ALA A 51 10.81 3.97 -16.66
N GLY A 52 9.62 4.33 -16.15
CA GLY A 52 8.64 5.19 -16.84
C GLY A 52 7.58 4.44 -17.64
N ILE A 53 7.52 3.10 -17.56
CA ILE A 53 6.49 2.30 -18.23
C ILE A 53 5.27 2.24 -17.30
N SER A 54 4.17 2.88 -17.69
CA SER A 54 2.93 2.84 -16.91
C SER A 54 2.36 1.42 -16.83
N ASP A 55 1.95 1.02 -15.62
CA ASP A 55 1.23 -0.22 -15.37
C ASP A 55 -0.30 -0.02 -15.26
N GLY A 56 -0.77 1.23 -15.33
CA GLY A 56 -2.18 1.60 -15.25
C GLY A 56 -2.78 1.57 -13.84
N LEU A 57 -2.00 1.32 -12.79
CA LEU A 57 -2.53 1.05 -11.44
C LEU A 57 -2.53 2.27 -10.51
N ALA A 58 -2.01 3.41 -10.96
CA ALA A 58 -1.83 4.61 -10.14
C ALA A 58 -3.11 5.14 -9.46
N ASN A 59 -4.29 4.84 -10.04
CA ASN A 59 -5.59 5.28 -9.52
C ASN A 59 -6.31 4.21 -8.68
N GLU A 60 -5.71 3.03 -8.48
CA GLU A 60 -6.30 2.00 -7.63
C GLU A 60 -6.11 2.32 -6.14
N GLY A 61 -6.98 1.73 -5.31
CA GLY A 61 -6.87 1.79 -3.86
C GLY A 61 -7.43 3.05 -3.20
N VAL A 62 -7.34 3.05 -1.88
CA VAL A 62 -7.81 4.16 -1.04
C VAL A 62 -6.83 5.33 -1.15
N GLN A 63 -7.27 6.41 -1.79
CA GLN A 63 -6.47 7.62 -2.00
C GLN A 63 -6.28 8.44 -0.71
N ALA A 64 -7.31 8.50 0.14
CA ALA A 64 -7.26 9.16 1.45
C ALA A 64 -7.94 8.27 2.50
N GLY A 65 -7.15 7.74 3.43
CA GLY A 65 -7.66 6.93 4.53
C GLY A 65 -8.43 7.76 5.56
N GLU A 66 -9.18 7.08 6.43
CA GLU A 66 -9.94 7.70 7.52
C GLU A 66 -9.10 8.68 8.38
N PRO A 67 -7.84 8.36 8.78
CA PRO A 67 -7.01 9.32 9.51
C PRO A 67 -6.74 10.62 8.74
N THR A 68 -6.55 10.54 7.42
CA THR A 68 -6.35 11.72 6.55
C THR A 68 -7.62 12.56 6.47
N LEU A 69 -8.79 11.92 6.39
CA LEU A 69 -10.07 12.61 6.23
C LEU A 69 -10.62 13.18 7.54
N LEU A 70 -10.13 12.73 8.70
CA LEU A 70 -10.66 13.15 10.00
C LEU A 70 -10.66 14.67 10.19
N GLY A 71 -9.55 15.34 9.84
CA GLY A 71 -9.46 16.80 9.94
C GLY A 71 -10.47 17.50 9.04
N LEU A 72 -10.65 17.01 7.81
CA LEU A 72 -11.64 17.52 6.86
C LEU A 72 -13.07 17.32 7.37
N LYS A 73 -13.39 16.15 7.94
CA LYS A 73 -14.71 15.86 8.52
C LYS A 73 -15.02 16.83 9.67
N LYS A 74 -14.06 17.03 10.59
CA LYS A 74 -14.21 17.98 11.70
C LYS A 74 -14.41 19.42 11.23
N ALA A 75 -13.63 19.87 10.24
CA ALA A 75 -13.78 21.22 9.66
C ALA A 75 -15.16 21.44 9.02
N LYS A 76 -15.78 20.38 8.49
CA LYS A 76 -17.14 20.39 7.91
C LYS A 76 -18.26 20.18 8.95
N GLY A 77 -17.94 20.12 10.24
CA GLY A 77 -18.93 19.87 11.30
C GLY A 77 -19.38 18.41 11.43
N GLY A 78 -18.69 17.48 10.78
CA GLY A 78 -18.88 16.04 11.00
C GLY A 78 -18.17 15.57 12.28
N ALA A 79 -18.74 14.56 12.95
CA ALA A 79 -18.19 13.92 14.16
C ALA A 79 -16.79 13.33 13.94
#